data_AF-A0A4Q3VP67-F1
#
_entry.id   AF-A0A4Q3VP67-F1
#
_cell.length_a   1.000
_cell.length_b   1.000
_cell.length_c   1.000
_cell.angle_alpha   90.00
_cell.angle_beta   90.00
_cell.angle_gamma   90.00
#
_symmetry.space_group_name_H-M   'P 1'
#
loop_
_entity.id
_entity.type
_entity.pdbx_description
1 polymer ?
#
loop_
_entity_poly.entity_id
_entity_poly.type
_entity_poly.pdbx_seq_one_letter_code
_entity_poly.pdbx_strand_id
1 'polypeptide(L)'
;MAEASADNLKTVLLNDQHVALGGRMVPFSGYSLPVQYPTGIIAEHKWCREHAGLFDVSHMGPSFLVLDEKSGDGEADHAAVAALVEPLICGDIRALKPGQVRYT
;
A
#
# COMPACT_ATOMS: atom_id res chain seq x y z
N MET A 1 -8.41 -7.29 16.58
CA MET A 1 -8.63 -6.31 15.50
C MET A 1 -9.96 -5.65 15.78
N ALA A 2 -10.00 -4.34 16.03
CA ALA A 2 -11.26 -3.66 16.31
C ALA A 2 -12.19 -3.77 15.09
N GLU A 3 -13.38 -4.34 15.28
CA GLU A 3 -14.47 -4.27 14.30
C GLU A 3 -14.84 -2.80 14.12
N ALA A 4 -14.44 -2.20 13.01
CA ALA A 4 -15.01 -0.94 12.59
C ALA A 4 -16.49 -1.19 12.28
N SER A 5 -17.40 -0.45 12.91
CA SER A 5 -18.81 -0.48 12.50
C SER A 5 -18.91 -0.01 11.05
N ALA A 6 -19.84 -0.59 10.30
CA ALA A 6 -20.02 -0.29 8.87
C ALA A 6 -20.34 1.18 8.58
N ASP A 7 -20.70 1.96 9.60
CA ASP A 7 -21.30 3.29 9.47
C ASP A 7 -20.32 4.41 9.08
N ASN A 8 -19.01 4.13 8.93
CA ASN A 8 -18.01 5.17 8.58
C ASN A 8 -16.78 4.66 7.81
N LEU A 9 -16.95 3.68 6.93
CA LEU A 9 -15.85 3.19 6.11
C LEU A 9 -15.44 4.21 5.04
N LYS A 10 -14.13 4.44 4.93
CA LYS A 10 -13.54 5.14 3.78
C LYS A 10 -13.66 4.28 2.52
N THR A 11 -13.68 4.89 1.35
CA THR A 11 -13.71 4.19 0.07
C THR A 11 -12.39 4.32 -0.66
N VAL A 12 -12.05 3.30 -1.46
CA VAL A 12 -10.91 3.34 -2.39
C VAL A 12 -11.25 4.12 -3.66
N LEU A 13 -10.22 4.52 -4.41
CA LEU A 13 -10.38 5.32 -5.64
C LEU A 13 -11.29 4.65 -6.67
N LEU A 14 -11.26 3.32 -6.79
CA LEU A 14 -12.07 2.58 -7.76
C LEU A 14 -13.34 1.95 -7.16
N ASN A 15 -13.84 2.49 -6.03
CA ASN A 15 -15.00 1.93 -5.31
C ASN A 15 -16.22 1.67 -6.22
N ASP A 16 -16.61 2.65 -7.05
CA ASP A 16 -17.80 2.51 -7.89
C ASP A 16 -17.63 1.41 -8.94
N GLN A 17 -16.39 1.20 -9.43
CA GLN A 17 -16.08 0.12 -10.36
C GLN A 17 -16.14 -1.23 -9.65
N HIS A 18 -15.63 -1.33 -8.42
CA HIS A 18 -15.72 -2.55 -7.61
C HIS A 18 -17.18 -2.95 -7.39
N VAL A 19 -18.03 -1.99 -7.03
CA VAL A 19 -19.47 -2.21 -6.83
C VAL A 19 -20.14 -2.63 -8.14
N ALA A 20 -19.86 -1.94 -9.25
CA ALA A 20 -20.43 -2.25 -10.56
C ALA A 20 -20.04 -3.64 -11.08
N LEU A 21 -18.84 -4.12 -10.75
CA LEU A 21 -18.34 -5.45 -11.10
C LEU A 21 -18.82 -6.56 -10.15
N GLY A 22 -19.66 -6.24 -9.16
CA GLY A 22 -20.17 -7.21 -8.20
C GLY A 22 -19.14 -7.64 -7.15
N GLY A 23 -18.17 -6.78 -6.85
CA GLY A 23 -17.22 -6.99 -5.78
C GLY A 23 -17.92 -7.14 -4.42
N ARG A 24 -17.56 -8.19 -3.69
CA ARG A 24 -18.01 -8.37 -2.30
C ARG A 24 -17.23 -7.41 -1.41
N MET A 25 -17.85 -6.29 -1.08
CA MET A 25 -17.24 -5.24 -0.26
C MET A 25 -17.24 -5.61 1.22
N VAL A 26 -16.11 -5.47 1.90
CA VAL A 26 -15.93 -5.79 3.33
C VAL A 26 -15.17 -4.69 4.07
N PRO A 27 -15.43 -4.49 5.38
CA PRO A 27 -14.63 -3.59 6.21
C PRO A 27 -13.22 -4.15 6.43
N PHE A 28 -12.20 -3.39 6.05
CA PHE A 28 -10.80 -3.70 6.33
C PHE A 28 -9.98 -2.43 6.57
N SER A 29 -9.28 -2.35 7.71
CA SER A 29 -8.43 -1.21 8.07
C SER A 29 -9.12 0.16 7.98
N GLY A 30 -10.42 0.23 8.26
CA GLY A 30 -11.23 1.45 8.14
C GLY A 30 -11.65 1.81 6.70
N TYR A 31 -11.45 0.92 5.73
CA TYR A 31 -11.89 1.05 4.34
C TYR A 31 -12.93 -0.02 3.96
N SER A 32 -13.79 0.31 3.01
CA SER A 32 -14.62 -0.64 2.27
C SER A 32 -13.82 -1.17 1.08
N LEU A 33 -13.42 -2.46 1.12
CA LEU A 33 -12.57 -3.09 0.11
C LEU A 33 -13.22 -4.33 -0.54
N PRO A 34 -13.01 -4.58 -1.83
CA PRO A 34 -13.46 -5.82 -2.47
C PRO A 34 -12.61 -7.02 -2.02
N VAL A 35 -13.25 -8.08 -1.51
CA VAL A 35 -12.55 -9.33 -1.14
C VAL A 35 -12.53 -10.36 -2.26
N GLN A 36 -13.56 -10.36 -3.11
CA GLN A 36 -13.70 -11.24 -4.27
C GLN A 36 -14.79 -10.70 -5.21
N TYR A 37 -14.78 -11.14 -6.46
CA TYR A 37 -15.76 -10.88 -7.51
C TYR A 37 -16.61 -12.14 -7.78
N PRO A 38 -17.64 -12.07 -8.65
CA PRO A 38 -18.60 -13.17 -8.82
C PRO A 38 -18.02 -14.52 -9.28
N THR A 39 -16.86 -14.52 -9.92
CA THR A 39 -16.16 -15.76 -10.35
C THR A 39 -15.54 -16.53 -9.18
N GLY A 40 -15.29 -15.86 -8.05
CA GLY A 40 -14.80 -16.43 -6.81
C GLY A 40 -13.27 -16.49 -6.68
N ILE A 41 -12.80 -16.54 -5.42
CA ILE A 41 -11.38 -16.41 -5.04
C ILE A 41 -10.46 -17.41 -5.76
N ILE A 42 -10.90 -18.67 -5.94
CA ILE A 42 -10.06 -19.68 -6.60
C ILE A 42 -9.84 -19.36 -8.08
N ALA A 43 -10.87 -18.87 -8.78
CA ALA A 43 -10.76 -18.48 -10.18
C ALA A 43 -9.86 -17.25 -10.32
N GLU A 44 -10.04 -16.24 -9.47
CA GLU A 44 -9.21 -15.03 -9.42
C GLU A 44 -7.74 -15.35 -9.12
N HIS A 45 -7.48 -16.26 -8.18
CA HIS A 45 -6.12 -16.70 -7.85
C HIS A 45 -5.43 -17.33 -9.07
N LYS A 46 -6.11 -18.27 -9.75
CA LYS A 46 -5.58 -18.89 -10.97
C LYS A 46 -5.35 -17.86 -12.06
N TRP A 47 -6.29 -16.94 -12.26
CA TRP A 47 -6.15 -15.86 -13.24
C TRP A 47 -4.91 -15.01 -12.98
N CYS A 48 -4.67 -14.58 -11.74
CA CYS A 48 -3.47 -13.78 -11.42
C CYS A 48 -2.15 -14.55 -11.63
N ARG A 49 -2.18 -15.89 -11.50
CA ARG A 49 -1.00 -16.74 -11.72
C ARG A 49 -0.72 -17.01 -13.19
N GLU A 50 -1.77 -17.16 -13.98
CA GLU A 50 -1.70 -17.58 -15.39
C GLU A 50 -1.72 -16.38 -16.35
N HIS A 51 -2.23 -15.23 -15.91
CA HIS A 51 -2.45 -14.02 -16.72
C HIS A 51 -1.97 -12.77 -15.97
N ALA A 52 -2.74 -11.67 -16.02
CA ALA A 52 -2.48 -10.43 -15.30
C ALA A 52 -3.68 -10.08 -14.40
N GLY A 53 -3.40 -9.73 -13.15
CA GLY A 53 -4.39 -9.23 -12.18
C GLY A 53 -4.19 -7.74 -11.91
N LEU A 54 -5.30 -7.01 -11.73
CA LEU A 54 -5.31 -5.62 -11.29
C LEU A 54 -5.76 -5.56 -9.82
N PHE A 55 -5.00 -4.85 -8.98
CA PHE A 55 -5.32 -4.68 -7.57
C PHE A 55 -5.43 -3.19 -7.24
N ASP A 56 -6.53 -2.80 -6.62
CA ASP A 56 -6.70 -1.46 -6.07
C ASP A 56 -6.08 -1.38 -4.67
N VAL A 57 -4.81 -0.98 -4.62
CA VAL A 57 -4.04 -0.79 -3.39
C VAL A 57 -4.07 0.66 -2.89
N SER A 58 -5.03 1.48 -3.35
CA SER A 58 -5.07 2.91 -2.99
C SER A 58 -5.26 3.18 -1.49
N HIS A 59 -5.74 2.20 -0.72
CA HIS A 59 -5.80 2.27 0.73
C HIS A 59 -4.41 2.20 1.41
N MET A 60 -3.38 1.65 0.74
CA MET A 60 -1.98 1.59 1.20
C MET A 60 -1.26 2.89 0.88
N GLY A 61 -1.79 4.02 1.37
CA GLY A 61 -1.32 5.35 1.02
C GLY A 61 0.21 5.52 1.17
N PRO A 62 0.88 6.17 0.20
CA PRO A 62 2.31 6.43 0.30
C PRO A 62 2.59 7.53 1.33
N SER A 63 3.69 7.35 2.08
CA SER A 63 4.22 8.37 2.98
C SER A 63 5.59 8.83 2.49
N PHE A 64 5.82 10.14 2.51
CA PHE A 64 7.08 10.75 2.12
C PHE A 64 7.74 11.37 3.34
N LEU A 65 8.99 11.01 3.60
CA LEU A 65 9.84 11.67 4.60
C LEU A 65 10.86 12.54 3.86
N VAL A 66 10.89 13.82 4.20
CA VAL A 66 11.79 14.81 3.59
C VAL A 66 12.48 15.62 4.69
N LEU A 67 13.73 16.01 4.44
CA LEU A 67 14.42 16.98 5.28
C LEU A 67 13.87 18.38 4.99
N ASP A 68 13.62 19.16 6.03
CA ASP A 68 13.20 20.56 5.92
C ASP A 68 14.30 21.41 5.27
N GLU A 69 15.55 21.22 5.73
CA GLU A 69 16.75 21.84 5.15
C GLU A 69 17.64 20.78 4.52
N LYS A 70 17.87 20.90 3.22
CA LYS A 70 18.72 20.01 2.45
C LYS A 70 20.13 20.59 2.36
N SER A 71 21.13 19.73 2.52
CA SER A 71 22.54 20.15 2.39
C SER A 71 22.94 20.45 0.94
N GLY A 72 22.18 19.92 -0.03
CA GLY A 72 22.51 19.98 -1.46
C GLY A 72 23.39 18.83 -1.94
N ASP A 73 23.90 18.00 -1.02
CA ASP A 73 24.55 16.72 -1.31
C ASP A 73 23.55 15.58 -1.11
N GLY A 74 23.16 14.93 -2.21
CA GLY A 74 22.17 13.87 -2.20
C GLY A 74 22.56 12.65 -1.36
N GLU A 75 23.86 12.34 -1.26
CA GLU A 75 24.34 11.22 -0.44
C GLU A 75 24.26 11.56 1.05
N ALA A 76 24.64 12.78 1.41
CA ALA A 76 24.54 13.27 2.79
C ALA A 76 23.08 13.37 3.23
N ASP A 77 22.20 13.90 2.38
CA ASP A 77 20.76 14.01 2.65
C ASP A 77 20.11 12.63 2.78
N HIS A 78 20.48 11.66 1.92
CA HIS A 78 20.00 10.28 2.03
C HIS A 78 20.43 9.63 3.35
N ALA A 79 21.70 9.79 3.74
CA ALA A 79 22.21 9.25 4.99
C ALA A 79 21.49 9.86 6.22
N ALA A 80 21.17 11.16 6.18
CA ALA A 80 20.42 11.83 7.23
C ALA A 80 18.99 11.31 7.35
N VAL A 81 18.29 11.10 6.23
CA VAL A 81 16.94 10.48 6.24
C VAL A 81 17.00 9.03 6.74
N ALA A 82 17.97 8.24 6.28
CA ALA A 82 18.12 6.86 6.72
C ALA A 82 18.32 6.77 8.24
N ALA A 83 19.17 7.63 8.82
CA ALA A 83 19.42 7.66 10.25
C ALA A 83 18.16 7.96 11.10
N LEU A 84 17.14 8.65 10.55
CA LEU A 84 15.86 8.89 11.21
C LEU A 84 14.94 7.67 11.19
N VAL A 85 14.98 6.87 10.12
CA VAL A 85 14.05 5.74 9.90
C VAL A 85 14.59 4.44 10.49
N GLU A 86 15.89 4.18 10.34
CA GLU A 86 16.53 2.91 10.75
C GLU A 86 16.31 2.52 12.23
N PRO A 87 16.18 3.44 13.20
CA PRO A 87 15.81 3.06 14.58
C PRO A 87 14.40 2.48 14.73
N LEU A 88 13.52 2.67 13.74
CA LEU A 88 12.12 2.23 13.76
C LEU A 88 11.91 0.90 13.03
N ILE A 89 12.91 0.40 12.31
CA ILE A 89 12.81 -0.76 11.41
C ILE A 89 14.03 -1.67 11.51
N CYS A 90 13.85 -2.93 11.10
CA CYS A 90 14.95 -3.89 11.00
C CYS A 90 15.54 -3.92 9.58
N GLY A 91 15.91 -2.77 9.03
CA GLY A 91 16.39 -2.65 7.65
C GLY A 91 17.41 -1.54 7.46
N ASP A 92 18.46 -1.84 6.68
CA ASP A 92 19.49 -0.87 6.30
C ASP A 92 19.00 -0.04 5.10
N ILE A 93 18.48 1.15 5.36
CA ILE A 93 17.98 2.06 4.34
C ILE A 93 19.14 2.81 3.70
N ARG A 94 20.20 3.08 4.45
CA ARG A 94 21.39 3.82 3.99
C ARG A 94 22.06 3.18 2.78
N ALA A 95 22.01 1.85 2.64
CA ALA A 95 22.58 1.15 1.49
C ALA A 95 21.69 1.17 0.23
N LEU A 96 20.47 1.72 0.29
CA LEU A 96 19.59 1.79 -0.88
C LEU A 96 20.08 2.81 -1.89
N LYS A 97 20.26 2.37 -3.12
CA LYS A 97 20.55 3.23 -4.27
C LYS A 97 19.24 3.73 -4.91
N PRO A 98 19.28 4.84 -5.65
CA PRO A 98 18.12 5.31 -6.40
C PRO A 98 17.48 4.21 -7.26
N GLY A 99 16.15 4.07 -7.14
CA GLY A 99 15.36 3.03 -7.83
C GLY A 99 15.30 1.67 -7.14
N GLN A 100 16.01 1.47 -6.02
CA GLN A 100 15.90 0.26 -5.21
C GLN A 100 14.77 0.35 -4.18
N VAL A 101 14.21 -0.80 -3.82
CA VAL A 101 13.15 -0.94 -2.81
C VAL A 101 13.59 -1.98 -1.77
N ARG A 102 13.27 -1.72 -0.49
CA ARG A 102 13.48 -2.66 0.61
C ARG A 102 12.19 -2.82 1.40
N TYR A 103 11.82 -4.06 1.69
CA TYR A 103 10.77 -4.37 2.64
C TYR A 103 11.36 -4.36 4.06
N THR A 104 10.64 -3.80 5.02
CA THR A 104 11.13 -3.47 6.37
C THR A 104 10.09 -3.80 7.42
#